data_AF-A0A7C1Z4S2-F1
#
_entry.id   AF-A0A7C1Z4S2-F1
#
_cell.length_a   1.000
_cell.length_b   1.000
_cell.length_c   1.000
_cell.angle_alpha   90.00
_cell.angle_beta   90.00
_cell.angle_gamma   90.00
#
_symmetry.space_group_name_H-M   'P 1'
#
loop_
_entity.id
_entity.type
_entity.pdbx_description
1 polymer ?
#
loop_
_entity_poly.entity_id
_entity_poly.type
_entity_poly.pdbx_seq_one_letter_code
_entity_poly.pdbx_strand_id
1 'polypeptide(L)'
;MAQFEYMFDAEDLDTQGGLEFGWEKSTSEGKEKAREAVRWLQSNYPLQTYVIQSHPDKSSKYSISDFRDFNNIAPDVCFGFDGMPGHQKRIIRRGYKTENAYVWGEVDNKLGATFGGAGIFMAQIGGVWDALLSEGRHWWVSASSDYHADDDFYPGEYQKTYTYVAKKNDPQALIDGMRSGNTYIVTGDLISGLEFTVDEAMIGETLVTENEKVSIKVKIFDPDGSNFNTYSDYTNP
;
A
#
# COMPACT_ATOMS: atom_id res chain seq x y z
N MET A 1 -0.88 -17.95 11.83
CA MET A 1 -1.45 -17.73 10.49
C MET A 1 -2.66 -18.62 10.24
N ALA A 2 -2.54 -19.95 10.36
CA ALA A 2 -3.67 -20.88 10.13
C ALA A 2 -4.97 -20.51 10.87
N GLN A 3 -4.89 -20.06 12.13
CA GLN A 3 -6.06 -19.58 12.87
C GLN A 3 -6.72 -18.37 12.20
N PHE A 4 -5.94 -17.39 11.75
CA PHE A 4 -6.47 -16.18 11.12
C PHE A 4 -7.16 -16.51 9.80
N GLU A 5 -6.51 -17.32 8.96
CA GLU A 5 -7.07 -17.78 7.69
C GLU A 5 -8.37 -18.55 7.92
N TYR A 6 -8.37 -19.53 8.83
CA TYR A 6 -9.59 -20.25 9.20
C TYR A 6 -10.69 -19.31 9.71
N MET A 7 -10.37 -18.33 10.54
CA MET A 7 -11.40 -17.47 11.12
C MET A 7 -11.99 -16.45 10.14
N PHE A 8 -11.17 -15.91 9.22
CA PHE A 8 -11.50 -14.69 8.49
C PHE A 8 -11.39 -14.77 6.97
N ASP A 9 -10.83 -15.85 6.40
CA ASP A 9 -10.92 -16.05 4.95
C ASP A 9 -12.40 -16.18 4.56
N ALA A 10 -12.81 -15.36 3.61
CA ALA A 10 -14.19 -15.32 3.12
C ALA A 10 -14.50 -16.51 2.20
N GLU A 11 -13.48 -17.09 1.58
CA GLU A 11 -13.62 -18.21 0.63
C GLU A 11 -13.25 -19.55 1.25
N ASP A 12 -12.70 -19.57 2.48
CA ASP A 12 -12.49 -20.82 3.19
C ASP A 12 -13.84 -21.40 3.63
N LEU A 13 -14.18 -22.57 3.07
CA LEU A 13 -15.39 -23.33 3.39
C LEU A 13 -15.15 -24.43 4.43
N ASP A 14 -13.92 -24.57 4.94
CA ASP A 14 -13.63 -25.50 6.03
C ASP A 14 -14.40 -25.10 7.29
N THR A 15 -15.02 -26.09 7.92
CA THR A 15 -15.81 -25.95 9.14
C THR A 15 -15.30 -26.87 10.25
N GLN A 16 -14.26 -27.66 10.00
CA GLN A 16 -13.75 -28.68 10.91
C GLN A 16 -12.32 -28.41 11.36
N GLY A 17 -11.44 -27.90 10.49
CA GLY A 17 -10.01 -27.77 10.77
C GLY A 17 -9.66 -26.90 11.99
N GLY A 18 -10.53 -25.97 12.39
CA GLY A 18 -10.35 -25.16 13.59
C GLY A 18 -10.98 -25.71 14.87
N LEU A 19 -11.90 -26.68 14.79
CA LEU A 19 -12.68 -27.14 15.94
C LEU A 19 -11.83 -27.83 17.00
N GLU A 20 -10.83 -28.61 16.60
CA GLU A 20 -9.92 -29.29 17.54
C GLU A 20 -9.05 -28.31 18.33
N PHE A 21 -8.86 -27.09 17.82
CA PHE A 21 -8.12 -26.01 18.46
C PHE A 21 -9.04 -25.01 19.18
N GLY A 22 -10.36 -25.23 19.17
CA GLY A 22 -11.34 -24.31 19.75
C GLY A 22 -11.47 -22.98 19.00
N TRP A 23 -11.16 -22.95 17.70
CA TRP A 23 -11.31 -21.75 16.87
C TRP A 23 -12.73 -21.63 16.34
N GLU A 24 -13.28 -20.42 16.43
CA GLU A 24 -14.61 -20.10 15.93
C GLU A 24 -14.49 -19.26 14.65
N LYS A 25 -15.06 -19.76 13.54
CA LYS A 25 -15.09 -19.04 12.27
C LYS A 25 -16.03 -17.84 12.38
N SER A 26 -15.58 -16.68 11.87
CA SER A 26 -16.41 -15.46 11.85
C SER A 26 -17.64 -15.66 10.96
N THR A 27 -18.79 -15.26 11.48
CA THR A 27 -20.06 -15.21 10.75
C THR A 27 -20.32 -13.85 10.10
N SER A 28 -19.47 -12.85 10.37
CA SER A 28 -19.53 -11.53 9.74
C SER A 28 -19.30 -11.65 8.23
N GLU A 29 -19.71 -10.66 7.45
CA GLU A 29 -19.46 -10.62 6.00
C GLU A 29 -18.90 -9.27 5.56
N GLY A 30 -18.30 -9.23 4.36
CA GLY A 30 -17.82 -8.02 3.73
C GLY A 30 -16.91 -7.19 4.65
N LYS A 31 -17.21 -5.89 4.76
CA LYS A 31 -16.41 -4.93 5.53
C LYS A 31 -16.40 -5.22 7.03
N GLU A 32 -17.49 -5.75 7.59
CA GLU A 32 -17.56 -6.08 9.01
C GLU A 32 -16.65 -7.26 9.35
N LYS A 33 -16.56 -8.27 8.46
CA LYS A 33 -15.54 -9.33 8.61
C LYS A 33 -14.12 -8.75 8.57
N ALA A 34 -13.84 -7.81 7.67
CA ALA A 34 -12.54 -7.14 7.63
C ALA A 34 -12.24 -6.36 8.91
N ARG A 35 -13.22 -5.66 9.50
CA ARG A 35 -13.09 -4.97 10.80
C ARG A 35 -12.79 -5.94 11.94
N GLU A 36 -13.46 -7.08 11.95
CA GLU A 36 -13.23 -8.14 12.93
C GLU A 36 -11.81 -8.72 12.81
N ALA A 37 -11.39 -9.01 11.58
CA ALA A 37 -10.06 -9.51 11.26
C ALA A 37 -8.94 -8.55 11.72
N VAL A 38 -9.01 -7.26 11.38
CA VAL A 38 -7.98 -6.30 11.79
C VAL A 38 -7.97 -6.09 13.31
N ARG A 39 -9.13 -6.12 13.97
CA ARG A 39 -9.22 -6.06 15.45
C ARG A 39 -8.53 -7.26 16.10
N TRP A 40 -8.73 -8.44 15.53
CA TRP A 40 -8.11 -9.66 16.01
C TRP A 40 -6.58 -9.59 15.84
N LEU A 41 -6.09 -9.12 14.69
CA LEU A 41 -4.65 -8.93 14.45
C LEU A 41 -4.05 -7.91 15.42
N GLN A 42 -4.71 -6.77 15.65
CA GLN A 42 -4.27 -5.78 16.63
C GLN A 42 -4.20 -6.35 18.05
N SER A 43 -5.13 -7.23 18.42
CA SER A 43 -5.17 -7.79 19.77
C SER A 43 -4.14 -8.89 20.00
N ASN A 44 -3.80 -9.65 18.95
CA ASN A 44 -2.96 -10.85 19.08
C ASN A 44 -1.54 -10.67 18.53
N TYR A 45 -1.36 -9.87 17.49
CA TYR A 45 -0.09 -9.69 16.77
C TYR A 45 0.14 -8.24 16.28
N PRO A 46 -0.09 -7.20 17.11
CA PRO A 46 -0.13 -5.80 16.66
C PRO A 46 1.15 -5.35 15.96
N LEU A 47 2.31 -5.75 16.47
CA LEU A 47 3.60 -5.34 15.93
C LEU A 47 4.19 -6.33 14.92
N GLN A 48 3.67 -7.55 14.87
CA GLN A 48 4.23 -8.65 14.07
C GLN A 48 3.47 -8.88 12.76
N THR A 49 2.39 -8.14 12.53
CA THR A 49 1.56 -8.24 11.33
C THR A 49 1.27 -6.87 10.76
N TYR A 50 0.86 -6.87 9.49
CA TYR A 50 0.42 -5.67 8.80
C TYR A 50 -0.70 -6.05 7.82
N VAL A 51 -1.56 -5.09 7.52
CA VAL A 51 -2.64 -5.18 6.54
C VAL A 51 -2.53 -3.98 5.62
N ILE A 52 -2.32 -4.26 4.34
CA ILE A 52 -2.30 -3.29 3.26
C ILE A 52 -3.42 -3.67 2.31
N GLN A 53 -4.35 -2.75 2.06
CA GLN A 53 -5.43 -3.00 1.11
C GLN A 53 -4.89 -3.00 -0.32
N SER A 54 -5.01 -4.14 -1.01
CA SER A 54 -4.62 -4.27 -2.42
C SER A 54 -5.63 -3.61 -3.34
N HIS A 55 -5.14 -2.80 -4.28
CA HIS A 55 -5.92 -2.27 -5.42
C HIS A 55 -7.29 -1.66 -5.04
N PRO A 56 -7.39 -0.88 -3.96
CA PRO A 56 -8.70 -0.50 -3.42
C PRO A 56 -9.46 0.46 -4.34
N ASP A 57 -8.75 1.17 -5.22
CA ASP A 57 -9.26 2.07 -6.25
C ASP A 57 -9.87 1.34 -7.47
N LYS A 58 -9.61 0.03 -7.61
CA LYS A 58 -10.13 -0.80 -8.72
C LYS A 58 -11.64 -1.00 -8.66
N SER A 59 -12.24 -0.76 -7.51
CA SER A 59 -13.67 -0.94 -7.28
C SER A 59 -14.18 0.08 -6.28
N SER A 60 -15.42 0.54 -6.43
CA SER A 60 -16.11 1.38 -5.43
C SER A 60 -16.50 0.65 -4.14
N LYS A 61 -15.77 -0.42 -3.78
CA LYS A 61 -16.01 -1.22 -2.56
C LYS A 61 -15.53 -0.51 -1.30
N TYR A 62 -14.46 0.27 -1.38
CA TYR A 62 -13.89 0.99 -0.25
C TYR A 62 -14.09 2.49 -0.39
N SER A 63 -14.27 3.14 0.75
CA SER A 63 -14.35 4.59 0.93
C SER A 63 -13.34 5.01 1.98
N ILE A 64 -13.05 6.31 2.07
CA ILE A 64 -12.15 6.82 3.10
C ILE A 64 -12.59 6.46 4.52
N SER A 65 -13.90 6.41 4.81
CA SER A 65 -14.39 6.03 6.14
C SER A 65 -14.02 4.60 6.49
N ASP A 66 -13.98 3.70 5.50
CA ASP A 66 -13.58 2.31 5.75
C ASP A 66 -12.12 2.26 6.21
N PHE A 67 -11.23 3.01 5.56
CA PHE A 67 -9.82 3.11 5.95
C PHE A 67 -9.62 3.75 7.31
N ARG A 68 -10.35 4.84 7.59
CA ARG A 68 -10.34 5.48 8.92
C ARG A 68 -10.73 4.49 10.00
N ASP A 69 -11.79 3.73 9.78
CA ASP A 69 -12.25 2.73 10.73
C ASP A 69 -11.25 1.59 10.91
N PHE A 70 -10.65 1.07 9.84
CA PHE A 70 -9.61 0.04 9.96
C PHE A 70 -8.40 0.55 10.76
N ASN A 71 -7.93 1.77 10.48
CA ASN A 71 -6.83 2.39 11.21
C ASN A 71 -7.21 2.72 12.67
N ASN A 72 -8.45 3.14 12.94
CA ASN A 72 -8.93 3.37 14.31
C ASN A 72 -8.98 2.06 15.12
N ILE A 73 -9.38 0.96 14.49
CA ILE A 73 -9.47 -0.35 15.13
C ILE A 73 -8.07 -0.93 15.37
N ALA A 74 -7.16 -0.76 14.42
CA ALA A 74 -5.89 -1.46 14.36
C ALA A 74 -4.74 -0.57 13.84
N PRO A 75 -4.36 0.49 14.56
CA PRO A 75 -3.40 1.49 14.07
C PRO A 75 -1.99 0.91 13.85
N ASP A 76 -1.61 -0.15 14.57
CA ASP A 76 -0.29 -0.78 14.43
C ASP A 76 -0.23 -1.80 13.28
N VAL A 77 -1.39 -2.23 12.80
CA VAL A 77 -1.55 -3.29 11.79
C VAL A 77 -2.01 -2.73 10.45
N CYS A 78 -3.03 -1.87 10.42
CA CYS A 78 -3.64 -1.35 9.20
C CYS A 78 -3.27 0.12 9.00
N PHE A 79 -2.22 0.34 8.22
CA PHE A 79 -1.56 1.64 8.04
C PHE A 79 -1.25 1.95 6.57
N GLY A 80 -1.97 1.35 5.61
CA GLY A 80 -1.70 1.68 4.22
C GLY A 80 -2.56 0.95 3.20
N PHE A 81 -2.35 1.34 1.94
CA PHE A 81 -2.92 0.68 0.77
C PHE A 81 -1.91 0.61 -0.37
N ASP A 82 -2.23 -0.21 -1.37
CA ASP A 82 -1.52 -0.20 -2.64
C ASP A 82 -1.90 1.06 -3.44
N GLY A 83 -0.98 2.02 -3.50
CA GLY A 83 -1.17 3.30 -4.19
C GLY A 83 -0.65 3.28 -5.63
N MET A 84 0.13 2.27 -5.98
CA MET A 84 0.77 2.10 -7.28
C MET A 84 0.47 0.68 -7.79
N PRO A 85 -0.77 0.45 -8.25
CA PRO A 85 -1.29 -0.90 -8.49
C PRO A 85 -0.49 -1.69 -9.51
N GLY A 86 -0.49 -3.01 -9.42
CA GLY A 86 0.34 -3.88 -10.27
C GLY A 86 -0.13 -4.07 -11.73
N HIS A 87 0.23 -5.21 -12.34
CA HIS A 87 -0.31 -5.74 -13.60
C HIS A 87 -0.02 -4.88 -14.85
N GLN A 88 1.21 -4.36 -14.96
CA GLN A 88 1.54 -3.31 -15.95
C GLN A 88 1.62 -3.79 -17.38
N LYS A 89 1.87 -5.09 -17.62
CA LYS A 89 1.89 -5.62 -18.99
C LYS A 89 0.49 -5.73 -19.60
N ARG A 90 -0.58 -5.56 -18.81
CA ARG A 90 -1.95 -5.60 -19.32
C ARG A 90 -2.28 -4.39 -20.19
N ILE A 91 -2.77 -4.67 -21.40
CA ILE A 91 -3.17 -3.68 -22.42
C ILE A 91 -4.19 -2.66 -21.90
N ILE A 92 -5.19 -3.12 -21.13
CA ILE A 92 -6.16 -2.23 -20.48
C ILE A 92 -5.53 -1.79 -19.17
N ARG A 93 -4.91 -0.61 -19.11
CA ARG A 93 -4.48 0.13 -17.90
C ARG A 93 -4.53 -0.69 -16.58
N ARG A 94 -3.66 -1.71 -16.44
CA ARG A 94 -3.53 -2.56 -15.23
C ARG A 94 -4.77 -3.38 -14.84
N GLY A 95 -5.73 -3.55 -15.75
CA GLY A 95 -7.02 -4.19 -15.56
C GLY A 95 -8.11 -3.27 -14.96
N TYR A 96 -7.84 -1.97 -14.82
CA TYR A 96 -8.77 -1.00 -14.23
C TYR A 96 -9.75 -0.51 -15.28
N LYS A 97 -10.99 -1.02 -15.23
CA LYS A 97 -12.07 -0.56 -16.09
C LYS A 97 -12.67 0.72 -15.53
N THR A 98 -12.89 1.72 -16.38
CA THR A 98 -13.51 3.01 -16.04
C THR A 98 -14.89 2.86 -15.40
N GLU A 99 -15.66 1.85 -15.82
CA GLU A 99 -17.00 1.56 -15.29
C GLU A 99 -17.02 1.12 -13.81
N ASN A 100 -15.90 0.61 -13.29
CA ASN A 100 -15.76 0.12 -11.91
C ASN A 100 -14.82 1.01 -11.08
N ALA A 101 -14.21 2.03 -11.69
CA ALA A 101 -13.27 2.91 -11.02
C ALA A 101 -13.95 3.70 -9.89
N TYR A 102 -13.23 3.87 -8.79
CA TYR A 102 -13.67 4.76 -7.73
C TYR A 102 -13.80 6.22 -8.22
N VAL A 103 -14.79 6.94 -7.66
CA VAL A 103 -15.10 8.33 -8.01
C VAL A 103 -15.03 9.19 -6.75
N TRP A 104 -14.14 10.20 -6.74
CA TRP A 104 -14.05 11.19 -5.66
C TRP A 104 -14.44 12.57 -6.18
N GLY A 105 -15.51 13.16 -5.64
CA GLY A 105 -15.97 14.48 -6.07
C GLY A 105 -16.41 14.52 -7.54
N GLU A 106 -16.05 15.58 -8.27
CA GLU A 106 -16.42 15.80 -9.68
C GLU A 106 -15.46 15.13 -10.69
N VAL A 107 -14.63 14.18 -10.26
CA VAL A 107 -13.71 13.48 -11.18
C VAL A 107 -14.53 12.63 -12.14
N ASP A 108 -14.51 12.96 -13.43
CA ASP A 108 -15.18 12.21 -14.49
C ASP A 108 -14.71 10.74 -14.47
N ASN A 109 -15.63 9.79 -14.22
CA ASN A 109 -15.38 8.35 -14.22
C ASN A 109 -14.67 7.86 -15.51
N LYS A 110 -14.71 8.65 -16.59
CA LYS A 110 -14.00 8.37 -17.84
C LYS A 110 -12.47 8.42 -17.72
N LEU A 111 -11.91 9.04 -16.69
CA LEU A 111 -10.45 9.16 -16.51
C LEU A 111 -9.79 7.86 -16.02
N GLY A 112 -10.59 6.90 -15.52
CA GLY A 112 -10.13 5.62 -14.99
C GLY A 112 -9.61 5.75 -13.56
N ALA A 113 -9.38 4.62 -12.90
CA ALA A 113 -8.99 4.60 -11.48
C ALA A 113 -7.50 4.86 -11.24
N THR A 114 -6.69 5.10 -12.28
CA THR A 114 -5.27 5.46 -12.11
C THR A 114 -4.93 6.74 -12.90
N PHE A 115 -3.85 7.43 -12.53
CA PHE A 115 -3.29 8.65 -13.15
C PHE A 115 -1.77 8.52 -13.20
N GLY A 116 -1.17 8.49 -14.39
CA GLY A 116 0.27 8.27 -14.53
C GLY A 116 0.79 6.93 -13.97
N GLY A 117 -0.10 5.95 -13.74
CA GLY A 117 0.21 4.67 -13.11
C GLY A 117 -0.16 4.59 -11.62
N ALA A 118 -0.34 5.72 -10.93
CA ALA A 118 -0.79 5.77 -9.54
C ALA A 118 -2.31 5.64 -9.42
N GLY A 119 -2.81 4.92 -8.42
CA GLY A 119 -4.24 4.82 -8.12
C GLY A 119 -4.86 6.14 -7.66
N ILE A 120 -6.15 6.35 -7.92
CA ILE A 120 -6.82 7.64 -7.63
C ILE A 120 -6.78 8.02 -6.15
N PHE A 121 -6.77 7.04 -5.24
CA PHE A 121 -6.62 7.28 -3.81
C PHE A 121 -5.30 7.94 -3.43
N MET A 122 -4.23 7.70 -4.21
CA MET A 122 -2.92 8.34 -4.05
C MET A 122 -2.77 9.58 -4.94
N ALA A 123 -3.26 9.54 -6.17
CA ALA A 123 -2.91 10.51 -7.20
C ALA A 123 -3.63 11.86 -7.08
N GLN A 124 -4.77 11.91 -6.40
CA GLN A 124 -5.59 13.11 -6.31
C GLN A 124 -5.13 14.02 -5.17
N ILE A 125 -4.69 15.23 -5.51
CA ILE A 125 -4.42 16.31 -4.55
C ILE A 125 -5.69 16.65 -3.78
N GLY A 126 -5.60 16.71 -2.46
CA GLY A 126 -6.74 16.86 -1.54
C GLY A 126 -7.66 15.63 -1.51
N GLY A 127 -7.20 14.50 -2.05
CA GLY A 127 -7.93 13.24 -2.14
C GLY A 127 -7.84 12.39 -0.87
N VAL A 128 -8.00 11.08 -1.04
CA VAL A 128 -8.08 10.13 0.08
C VAL A 128 -6.79 10.09 0.90
N TRP A 129 -5.62 9.98 0.25
CA TRP A 129 -4.35 9.91 0.96
C TRP A 129 -4.05 11.20 1.73
N ASP A 130 -4.18 12.35 1.08
CA ASP A 130 -3.98 13.67 1.70
C ASP A 130 -4.88 13.88 2.92
N ALA A 131 -6.16 13.46 2.83
CA ALA A 131 -7.09 13.55 3.95
C ALA A 131 -6.65 12.67 5.13
N LEU A 132 -6.27 11.41 4.88
CA LEU A 132 -5.78 10.51 5.93
C LEU A 132 -4.52 11.07 6.62
N LEU A 133 -3.55 11.57 5.85
CA LEU A 133 -2.34 12.20 6.39
C LEU A 133 -2.66 13.48 7.19
N SER A 134 -3.57 14.33 6.69
CA SER A 134 -3.97 15.57 7.37
C SER A 134 -4.69 15.34 8.70
N GLU A 135 -5.30 14.16 8.87
CA GLU A 135 -5.90 13.70 10.13
C GLU A 135 -4.85 13.20 11.15
N GLY A 136 -3.57 13.23 10.80
CA GLY A 136 -2.48 12.73 11.63
C GLY A 136 -2.33 11.21 11.61
N ARG A 137 -2.92 10.53 10.62
CA ARG A 137 -2.82 9.07 10.51
C ARG A 137 -1.51 8.70 9.84
N HIS A 138 -0.81 7.74 10.42
CA HIS A 138 0.27 7.04 9.75
C HIS A 138 -0.34 6.13 8.68
N TRP A 139 -0.45 6.65 7.45
CA TRP A 139 -1.09 5.97 6.34
C TRP A 139 -0.22 6.04 5.08
N TRP A 140 0.37 4.92 4.72
CA TRP A 140 1.44 4.83 3.75
C TRP A 140 0.98 4.14 2.46
N VAL A 141 1.71 4.42 1.38
CA VAL A 141 1.47 3.81 0.07
C VAL A 141 2.53 2.75 -0.21
N SER A 142 2.09 1.62 -0.74
CA SER A 142 2.98 0.60 -1.32
C SER A 142 2.71 0.44 -2.81
N ALA A 143 3.58 -0.30 -3.48
CA ALA A 143 3.35 -0.88 -4.80
C ALA A 143 3.41 -2.40 -4.72
N SER A 144 2.53 -3.08 -5.47
CA SER A 144 2.56 -4.53 -5.65
C SER A 144 2.70 -4.90 -7.13
N SER A 145 3.24 -6.09 -7.44
CA SER A 145 3.35 -6.51 -8.84
C SER A 145 2.01 -6.93 -9.46
N ASP A 146 1.04 -7.38 -8.65
CA ASP A 146 -0.20 -8.03 -9.11
C ASP A 146 0.06 -9.11 -10.16
N TYR A 147 1.16 -9.85 -10.02
CA TYR A 147 1.56 -10.90 -10.94
C TYR A 147 0.55 -12.06 -10.90
N HIS A 148 0.02 -12.44 -12.07
CA HIS A 148 -0.94 -13.54 -12.22
C HIS A 148 -0.40 -14.70 -13.09
N ALA A 149 0.53 -14.43 -14.00
CA ALA A 149 1.09 -15.41 -14.93
C ALA A 149 2.38 -14.89 -15.60
N ASP A 150 3.09 -15.78 -16.30
CA ASP A 150 4.39 -15.51 -16.95
C ASP A 150 4.37 -14.44 -18.05
N ASP A 151 3.19 -13.99 -18.49
CA ASP A 151 3.02 -12.87 -19.42
C ASP A 151 3.00 -11.50 -18.70
N ASP A 152 3.19 -11.46 -17.38
CA ASP A 152 3.29 -10.25 -16.56
C ASP A 152 4.74 -9.96 -16.10
N PHE A 153 4.98 -8.87 -15.38
CA PHE A 153 6.24 -8.64 -14.68
C PHE A 153 6.32 -9.49 -13.41
N TYR A 154 7.45 -10.17 -13.20
CA TYR A 154 7.68 -10.92 -11.98
C TYR A 154 7.69 -9.99 -10.75
N PRO A 155 7.33 -10.49 -9.55
CA PRO A 155 7.48 -9.71 -8.32
C PRO A 155 8.87 -9.08 -8.18
N GLY A 156 8.91 -7.75 -8.05
CA GLY A 156 10.16 -6.98 -7.95
C GLY A 156 10.89 -6.70 -9.26
N GLU A 157 10.42 -7.20 -10.41
CA GLU A 157 11.04 -6.91 -11.71
C GLU A 157 10.86 -5.43 -12.08
N TYR A 158 9.61 -4.97 -12.19
CA TYR A 158 9.30 -3.62 -12.66
C TYR A 158 8.94 -2.63 -11.54
N GLN A 159 8.09 -3.02 -10.59
CA GLN A 159 7.71 -2.18 -9.47
C GLN A 159 8.34 -2.68 -8.17
N LYS A 160 8.89 -1.74 -7.40
CA LYS A 160 9.57 -2.02 -6.14
C LYS A 160 9.14 -1.01 -5.08
N THR A 161 8.85 -1.51 -3.89
CA THR A 161 8.68 -0.71 -2.68
C THR A 161 9.95 -0.84 -1.85
N TYR A 162 10.65 0.26 -1.63
CA TYR A 162 11.87 0.31 -0.83
C TYR A 162 11.52 0.82 0.56
N THR A 163 11.84 0.03 1.58
CA THR A 163 11.60 0.39 2.98
C THR A 163 12.93 0.43 3.73
N TYR A 164 13.11 1.45 4.56
CA TYR A 164 14.27 1.53 5.44
C TYR A 164 14.22 0.41 6.48
N VAL A 165 15.27 -0.42 6.54
CA VAL A 165 15.39 -1.52 7.50
C VAL A 165 16.65 -1.32 8.33
N ALA A 166 16.47 -0.94 9.60
CA ALA A 166 17.57 -0.67 10.52
C ALA A 166 18.49 -1.89 10.74
N LYS A 167 17.93 -3.11 10.66
CA LYS A 167 18.66 -4.37 10.88
C LYS A 167 18.23 -5.42 9.87
N LYS A 168 19.02 -5.59 8.79
CA LYS A 168 18.68 -6.43 7.63
C LYS A 168 18.40 -7.90 7.93
N ASN A 169 18.96 -8.44 9.02
CA ASN A 169 18.78 -9.85 9.41
C ASN A 169 17.64 -10.05 10.42
N ASP A 170 16.75 -9.06 10.57
CA ASP A 170 15.66 -9.06 11.52
C ASP A 170 14.33 -8.85 10.80
N PRO A 171 13.47 -9.88 10.66
CA PRO A 171 12.17 -9.74 10.02
C PRO A 171 11.28 -8.68 10.69
N GLN A 172 11.42 -8.48 12.00
CA GLN A 172 10.66 -7.47 12.72
C GLN A 172 11.04 -6.06 12.25
N ALA A 173 12.32 -5.83 11.95
CA ALA A 173 12.79 -4.53 11.47
C ALA A 173 12.22 -4.15 10.09
N LEU A 174 11.81 -5.13 9.27
CA LEU A 174 11.08 -4.85 8.03
C LEU A 174 9.68 -4.30 8.33
N ILE A 175 8.93 -4.98 9.22
CA ILE A 175 7.57 -4.56 9.58
C ILE A 175 7.62 -3.18 10.27
N ASP A 176 8.59 -2.96 11.13
CA ASP A 176 8.79 -1.66 11.80
C ASP A 176 9.14 -0.56 10.79
N GLY A 177 9.98 -0.87 9.80
CA GLY A 177 10.26 0.04 8.68
C GLY A 177 9.01 0.38 7.88
N MET A 178 8.18 -0.62 7.56
CA MET A 178 6.92 -0.41 6.84
C MET A 178 5.96 0.48 7.65
N ARG A 179 5.83 0.21 8.95
CA ARG A 179 4.98 0.98 9.86
C ARG A 179 5.48 2.41 10.06
N SER A 180 6.80 2.64 10.01
CA SER A 180 7.38 3.99 10.12
C SER A 180 7.06 4.88 8.92
N GLY A 181 6.67 4.30 7.79
CA GLY A 181 6.42 5.06 6.56
C GLY A 181 7.69 5.52 5.85
N ASN A 182 8.89 5.19 6.35
CA ASN A 182 10.16 5.46 5.67
C ASN A 182 10.33 4.50 4.49
N THR A 183 9.51 4.76 3.48
CA THR A 183 9.27 3.92 2.32
C THR A 183 9.06 4.79 1.09
N TYR A 184 9.60 4.35 -0.05
CA TYR A 184 9.35 4.99 -1.34
C TYR A 184 9.18 3.92 -2.43
N ILE A 185 8.52 4.31 -3.52
CA ILE A 185 8.20 3.41 -4.63
C ILE A 185 9.06 3.79 -5.84
N VAL A 186 9.62 2.79 -6.51
CA VAL A 186 10.30 2.95 -7.78
C VAL A 186 9.64 2.06 -8.82
N THR A 187 9.43 2.63 -10.00
CA THR A 187 8.92 1.91 -11.18
C THR A 187 10.00 1.92 -12.26
N GLY A 188 10.25 0.75 -12.85
CA GLY A 188 11.16 0.55 -13.95
C GLY A 188 12.63 0.78 -13.64
N ASP A 189 13.04 0.77 -12.36
CA ASP A 189 14.41 1.09 -11.92
C ASP A 189 14.92 2.44 -12.42
N LEU A 190 14.04 3.44 -12.43
CA LEU A 190 14.39 4.82 -12.76
C LEU A 190 15.41 5.43 -11.79
N ILE A 191 15.47 4.95 -10.55
CA ILE A 191 16.45 5.38 -9.54
C ILE A 191 16.92 4.15 -8.76
N SER A 192 18.17 4.16 -8.29
CA SER A 192 18.73 3.11 -7.42
C SER A 192 18.61 3.43 -5.93
N GLY A 193 18.33 4.69 -5.59
CA GLY A 193 18.22 5.16 -4.22
C GLY A 193 17.59 6.54 -4.10
N LEU A 194 17.08 6.84 -2.91
CA LEU A 194 16.53 8.13 -2.53
C LEU A 194 16.97 8.48 -1.09
N GLU A 195 17.58 9.64 -0.90
CA GLU A 195 17.61 10.31 0.41
C GLU A 195 16.67 11.51 0.34
N PHE A 196 15.71 11.59 1.26
CA PHE A 196 14.78 12.70 1.37
C PHE A 196 14.65 13.14 2.83
N THR A 197 14.88 14.41 3.11
CA THR A 197 14.64 15.01 4.43
C THR A 197 13.97 16.37 4.32
N VAL A 198 13.18 16.70 5.32
CA VAL A 198 12.67 18.05 5.57
C VAL A 198 13.25 18.50 6.92
N ASP A 199 14.20 19.42 6.87
CA ASP A 199 15.10 19.71 7.99
C ASP A 199 15.71 18.40 8.55
N GLU A 200 15.43 18.08 9.82
CA GLU A 200 15.86 16.84 10.48
C GLU A 200 14.94 15.63 10.26
N ALA A 201 13.72 15.83 9.75
CA ALA A 201 12.72 14.77 9.61
C ALA A 201 12.95 13.95 8.34
N MET A 202 12.88 12.63 8.49
CA MET A 202 12.94 11.66 7.39
C MET A 202 11.54 11.38 6.81
N ILE A 203 11.49 10.63 5.70
CA ILE A 203 10.23 10.12 5.14
C ILE A 203 9.45 9.36 6.23
N GLY A 204 8.18 9.69 6.40
CA GLY A 204 7.28 9.06 7.38
C GLY A 204 7.29 9.71 8.77
N GLU A 205 8.24 10.59 9.07
CA GLU A 205 8.30 11.31 10.34
C GLU A 205 7.50 12.61 10.33
N THR A 206 7.16 13.11 11.52
CA THR A 206 6.52 14.41 11.72
C THR A 206 7.55 15.46 12.11
N LEU A 207 7.68 16.52 11.33
CA LEU A 207 8.44 17.72 11.69
C LEU A 207 7.55 18.70 12.45
N VAL A 208 7.95 19.08 13.68
CA VAL A 208 7.30 20.14 14.46
C VAL A 208 8.27 21.31 14.53
N THR A 209 7.91 22.45 13.95
CA THR A 209 8.78 23.62 13.88
C THR A 209 8.00 24.93 14.00
N GLU A 210 8.63 25.93 14.63
CA GLU A 210 8.13 27.31 14.67
C GLU A 210 8.60 28.14 13.45
N ASN A 211 9.52 27.58 12.65
CA ASN A 211 10.05 28.26 11.47
C ASN A 211 8.99 28.29 10.36
N GLU A 212 8.79 29.46 9.76
CA GLU A 212 7.90 29.63 8.58
C GLU A 212 8.48 29.00 7.30
N LYS A 213 9.75 28.57 7.34
CA LYS A 213 10.47 27.94 6.22
C LYS A 213 11.18 26.69 6.72
N VAL A 214 11.14 25.67 5.88
CA VAL A 214 11.86 24.40 6.07
C VAL A 214 12.80 24.16 4.90
N SER A 215 13.90 23.44 5.13
CA SER A 215 14.84 23.04 4.11
C SER A 215 14.53 21.62 3.63
N ILE A 216 14.20 21.46 2.35
CA ILE A 216 14.00 20.14 1.74
C ILE A 216 15.31 19.72 1.06
N LYS A 217 15.83 18.55 1.44
CA LYS A 217 16.97 17.92 0.77
C LYS A 217 16.49 16.67 0.04
N VAL A 218 16.75 16.62 -1.26
CA VAL A 218 16.49 15.45 -2.10
C VAL A 218 17.79 15.04 -2.76
N LYS A 219 18.17 13.77 -2.61
CA LYS A 219 19.29 13.16 -3.34
C LYS A 219 18.78 11.90 -4.01
N ILE A 220 18.97 11.84 -5.31
CA ILE A 220 18.57 10.74 -6.16
C ILE A 220 19.85 10.05 -6.62
N PHE A 221 19.83 8.73 -6.71
CA PHE A 221 20.95 7.95 -7.19
C PHE A 221 20.60 7.30 -8.52
N ASP A 222 21.51 7.46 -9.48
CA ASP A 222 21.37 6.86 -10.81
C ASP A 222 21.59 5.34 -10.70
N PRO A 223 20.86 4.54 -11.49
CA PRO A 223 21.11 3.11 -11.60
C PRO A 223 22.39 2.83 -12.40
N ASP A 224 23.09 1.75 -12.08
CA ASP A 224 24.30 1.31 -12.80
C ASP A 224 24.02 0.77 -14.21
N GLY A 225 22.74 0.56 -14.56
CA GLY A 225 22.33 -0.07 -15.81
C GLY A 225 21.03 0.49 -16.36
N SER A 226 20.61 -0.05 -17.50
CA SER A 226 19.41 0.42 -18.17
C SER A 226 18.15 0.13 -17.37
N ASN A 227 17.24 1.11 -17.37
CA ASN A 227 15.91 0.98 -16.82
C ASN A 227 15.07 -0.03 -17.64
N PHE A 228 13.90 -0.43 -17.11
CA PHE A 228 12.98 -1.37 -17.77
C PHE A 228 12.09 -0.72 -18.84
N ASN A 229 12.50 0.41 -19.43
CA ASN A 229 11.72 1.06 -20.48
C ASN A 229 11.87 0.35 -21.81
N THR A 230 10.80 -0.28 -22.29
CA THR A 230 10.75 -0.93 -23.60
C THR A 230 10.03 -0.08 -24.66
N TYR A 231 9.57 1.13 -24.31
CA TYR A 231 8.69 1.94 -25.15
C TYR A 231 9.35 3.20 -25.74
N SER A 232 10.59 3.51 -25.34
CA SER A 232 11.37 4.61 -25.89
C SER A 232 12.88 4.37 -25.73
N ASP A 233 13.70 5.20 -26.37
CA ASP A 233 15.16 5.14 -26.27
C ASP A 233 15.71 5.68 -24.93
N TYR A 234 14.86 6.21 -24.04
CA TYR A 234 15.24 6.67 -22.71
C TYR A 234 15.50 5.49 -21.77
N THR A 235 16.71 4.95 -21.85
CA THR A 235 17.14 3.73 -21.16
C THR A 235 18.06 3.99 -19.97
N ASN A 236 18.73 5.15 -19.90
CA ASN A 236 19.58 5.53 -18.77
C ASN A 236 19.05 6.86 -18.20
N PRO A 237 18.46 6.83 -16.99
CA PRO A 237 17.81 8.00 -16.41
C PRO A 237 18.77 9.11 -16.02
#